data_AF-A0A4R5E570-F1
#
_entry.id   AF-A0A4R5E570-F1
#
_cell.length_a   1.000
_cell.length_b   1.000
_cell.length_c   1.000
_cell.angle_alpha   90.00
_cell.angle_beta   90.00
_cell.angle_gamma   90.00
#
_symmetry.space_group_name_H-M   'P 1'
#
loop_
_entity.id
_entity.type
_entity.pdbx_description
1 polymer ?
#
loop_
_entity_poly.entity_id
_entity_poly.type
_entity_poly.pdbx_seq_one_letter_code
_entity_poly.pdbx_strand_id
1 'polypeptide(L)'
;MSTTFRTAVIRTPGGPDSIEIIDVPGTEPGPREVRVEIAGAAVNPVDLAVVSGFFHEIGLIRRTGHVGLGWDFAGTVVAAGPDAGFPVGSRVAGLVPGFDRDFGTYAEQLVVPVSDLAAVPEGLDLTTAAAVPLNALAAARLVDLLGDGEGRSLLVTGAAGAVGANAAVLARERGWRVTGLARAADEKFVRGLGAAFTAEATPGWDAVADAATLQDEGIVLVRDGGVFVGVLPNAGPAEERGITVRVVDVRPDGARLAGLLEAAASGRLPVRVHAVVPLDKVADVHRTVAQGGVRGKYVLQP
;
A
#
# COMPACT_ATOMS: atom_id res chain seq x y z
N MET A 1 0.80 32.06 -14.35
CA MET A 1 1.11 31.15 -13.24
C MET A 1 1.25 29.78 -13.85
N SER A 2 2.34 29.05 -13.58
CA SER A 2 2.71 27.86 -14.36
C SER A 2 1.52 26.93 -14.53
N THR A 3 1.08 26.77 -15.77
CA THR A 3 -0.09 25.95 -16.15
C THR A 3 0.26 24.47 -16.22
N THR A 4 1.48 24.09 -15.81
CA THR A 4 2.01 22.73 -15.85
C THR A 4 2.49 22.28 -14.47
N PHE A 5 2.46 20.97 -14.26
CA PHE A 5 2.98 20.27 -13.07
C PHE A 5 3.88 19.11 -13.51
N ARG A 6 4.85 18.73 -12.66
CA ARG A 6 5.75 17.61 -12.91
C ARG A 6 5.14 16.28 -12.45
N THR A 7 5.39 15.22 -13.22
CA THR A 7 4.99 13.84 -12.88
C THR A 7 5.97 12.81 -13.43
N ALA A 8 6.13 11.70 -12.71
CA ALA A 8 6.97 10.58 -13.10
C ALA A 8 6.19 9.55 -13.92
N VAL A 9 6.74 9.19 -15.07
CA VAL A 9 6.18 8.22 -16.01
C VAL A 9 7.24 7.23 -16.51
N ILE A 10 6.79 6.17 -17.17
CA ILE A 10 7.65 5.29 -17.99
C ILE A 10 7.07 5.19 -19.40
N ARG A 11 7.89 5.29 -20.45
CA ARG A 11 7.44 5.03 -21.85
C ARG A 11 7.71 3.62 -22.31
N THR A 12 8.89 3.13 -21.97
CA THR A 12 9.32 1.77 -22.24
C THR A 12 9.89 1.24 -20.94
N PRO A 13 9.25 0.23 -20.31
CA PRO A 13 9.75 -0.30 -19.06
C PRO A 13 11.14 -0.91 -19.24
N GLY A 14 12.05 -0.60 -18.33
CA GLY A 14 13.43 -1.09 -18.37
C GLY A 14 14.12 -1.07 -17.01
N GLY A 15 13.35 -0.98 -15.93
CA GLY A 15 13.89 -0.75 -14.58
C GLY A 15 14.02 0.74 -14.25
N PRO A 16 14.65 1.09 -13.11
CA PRO A 16 14.58 2.43 -12.54
C PRO A 16 15.07 3.57 -13.45
N ASP A 17 15.99 3.29 -14.36
CA ASP A 17 16.55 4.29 -15.29
C ASP A 17 15.59 4.63 -16.44
N SER A 18 14.48 3.89 -16.60
CA SER A 18 13.42 4.21 -17.57
C SER A 18 12.39 5.22 -17.03
N ILE A 19 12.56 5.71 -15.80
CA ILE A 19 11.64 6.67 -15.20
C ILE A 19 11.97 8.07 -15.72
N GLU A 20 10.98 8.73 -16.32
CA GLU A 20 11.05 10.07 -16.86
C GLU A 20 10.21 11.03 -16.01
N ILE A 21 10.74 12.20 -15.66
CA ILE A 21 9.94 13.31 -15.14
C ILE A 21 9.52 14.18 -16.32
N ILE A 22 8.21 14.41 -16.47
CA ILE A 22 7.65 15.22 -17.54
C ILE A 22 6.79 16.35 -16.97
N ASP A 23 6.70 17.45 -17.70
CA ASP A 23 5.75 18.53 -17.45
C ASP A 23 4.42 18.25 -18.15
N VAL A 24 3.32 18.38 -17.41
CA VAL A 24 1.96 18.09 -17.88
C VAL A 24 1.06 19.29 -17.58
N PRO A 25 0.17 19.72 -18.51
CA PRO A 25 -0.78 20.78 -18.22
C PRO A 25 -1.72 20.40 -17.07
N GLY A 26 -1.99 21.36 -16.19
CA GLY A 26 -2.98 21.20 -15.13
C GLY A 26 -4.36 20.89 -15.69
N THR A 27 -5.08 19.97 -15.04
CA THR A 27 -6.44 19.57 -15.41
C THR A 27 -7.41 20.05 -14.33
N GLU A 28 -8.53 20.65 -14.74
CA GLU A 28 -9.60 21.04 -13.81
C GLU A 28 -10.40 19.81 -13.38
N PRO A 29 -10.76 19.69 -12.09
CA PRO A 29 -11.54 18.56 -11.60
C PRO A 29 -12.97 18.60 -12.15
N GLY A 30 -13.48 17.43 -12.56
CA GLY A 30 -14.87 17.24 -12.93
C GLY A 30 -15.80 17.10 -11.71
N PRO A 31 -17.10 16.84 -11.94
CA PRO A 31 -18.04 16.58 -10.86
C PRO A 31 -17.60 15.41 -9.97
N ARG A 32 -17.65 15.60 -8.65
CA ARG A 32 -17.20 14.66 -7.61
C ARG A 32 -15.71 14.33 -7.68
N GLU A 33 -14.91 15.23 -8.21
CA GLU A 33 -13.46 15.15 -8.21
C GLU A 33 -12.86 16.37 -7.51
N VAL A 34 -11.63 16.20 -7.05
CA VAL A 34 -10.79 17.29 -6.57
C VAL A 34 -9.41 17.21 -7.20
N ARG A 35 -8.76 18.37 -7.35
CA ARG A 35 -7.33 18.44 -7.62
C ARG A 35 -6.60 18.61 -6.30
N VAL A 36 -5.67 17.70 -6.04
CA VAL A 36 -4.84 17.68 -4.84
C VAL A 36 -3.42 18.08 -5.21
N GLU A 37 -2.85 19.02 -4.47
CA GLU A 37 -1.42 19.27 -4.44
C GLU A 37 -0.77 18.26 -3.50
N ILE A 38 0.06 17.39 -4.07
CA ILE A 38 0.63 16.23 -3.37
C ILE A 38 1.80 16.71 -2.50
N ALA A 39 1.72 16.39 -1.21
CA ALA A 39 2.80 16.65 -0.25
C ALA A 39 3.71 15.43 -0.06
N GLY A 40 3.22 14.24 -0.39
CA GLY A 40 4.01 13.02 -0.37
C GLY A 40 3.33 11.86 -1.09
N ALA A 41 4.14 10.99 -1.70
CA ALA A 41 3.70 9.76 -2.34
C ALA A 41 4.61 8.60 -1.95
N ALA A 42 4.05 7.54 -1.40
CA ALA A 42 4.86 6.45 -0.86
C ALA A 42 5.19 5.40 -1.92
N VAL A 43 6.43 4.90 -1.89
CA VAL A 43 6.92 3.87 -2.81
C VAL A 43 6.52 2.47 -2.31
N ASN A 44 5.96 1.66 -3.20
CA ASN A 44 5.49 0.31 -2.93
C ASN A 44 6.14 -0.72 -3.87
N PRO A 45 6.21 -2.01 -3.50
CA PRO A 45 6.70 -3.06 -4.39
C PRO A 45 5.95 -3.14 -5.73
N VAL A 46 4.66 -2.80 -5.75
CA VAL A 46 3.86 -2.75 -6.99
C VAL A 46 4.39 -1.69 -7.97
N ASP A 47 4.93 -0.57 -7.48
CA ASP A 47 5.52 0.47 -8.33
C ASP A 47 6.78 -0.05 -9.02
N LEU A 48 7.58 -0.88 -8.34
CA LEU A 48 8.76 -1.52 -8.91
C LEU A 48 8.37 -2.49 -10.03
N ALA A 49 7.29 -3.25 -9.85
CA ALA A 49 6.78 -4.17 -10.88
C ALA A 49 6.23 -3.44 -12.12
N VAL A 50 5.68 -2.23 -11.96
CA VAL A 50 5.33 -1.36 -13.10
C VAL A 50 6.59 -0.95 -13.85
N VAL A 51 7.58 -0.44 -13.13
CA VAL A 51 8.85 0.06 -13.69
C VAL A 51 9.70 -1.05 -14.33
N SER A 52 9.67 -2.27 -13.79
CA SER A 52 10.40 -3.41 -14.36
C SER A 52 9.75 -3.96 -15.63
N GLY A 53 8.49 -3.60 -15.92
CA GLY A 53 7.75 -4.10 -17.08
C GLY A 53 6.95 -5.36 -16.83
N PHE A 54 6.93 -5.90 -15.60
CA PHE A 54 6.22 -7.14 -15.28
C PHE A 54 4.75 -7.09 -15.74
N PHE A 55 4.04 -5.99 -15.45
CA PHE A 55 2.64 -5.82 -15.84
C PHE A 55 2.42 -5.63 -17.35
N HIS A 56 3.44 -5.21 -18.10
CA HIS A 56 3.39 -5.17 -19.57
C HIS A 56 3.52 -6.58 -20.14
N GLU A 57 4.46 -7.38 -19.63
CA GLU A 57 4.72 -8.75 -20.07
C GLU A 57 3.49 -9.65 -19.91
N ILE A 58 2.77 -9.51 -18.79
CA ILE A 58 1.55 -10.27 -18.52
C ILE A 58 0.28 -9.64 -19.12
N GLY A 59 0.41 -8.57 -19.91
CA GLY A 59 -0.69 -7.96 -20.66
C GLY A 59 -1.70 -7.16 -19.83
N LEU A 60 -1.37 -6.79 -18.59
CA LEU A 60 -2.22 -5.94 -17.75
C LEU A 60 -2.07 -4.44 -18.05
N ILE A 61 -0.92 -4.03 -18.58
CA ILE A 61 -0.72 -2.70 -19.17
C ILE A 61 -0.71 -2.84 -20.68
N ARG A 62 -1.63 -2.14 -21.35
CA ARG A 62 -1.80 -2.20 -22.80
C ARG A 62 -1.71 -0.84 -23.49
N ARG A 63 -1.70 0.28 -22.73
CA ARG A 63 -1.63 1.60 -23.34
C ARG A 63 -0.32 1.82 -24.10
N THR A 64 -0.42 2.64 -25.13
CA THR A 64 0.73 3.14 -25.89
C THR A 64 1.10 4.53 -25.38
N GLY A 65 2.39 4.89 -25.46
CA GLY A 65 2.89 6.19 -25.01
C GLY A 65 3.67 6.10 -23.71
N HIS A 66 3.02 6.35 -22.57
CA HIS A 66 3.66 6.31 -21.25
C HIS A 66 2.79 5.62 -20.19
N VAL A 67 3.24 5.49 -18.96
CA VAL A 67 2.44 5.03 -17.82
C VAL A 67 2.83 5.85 -16.59
N GLY A 68 1.84 6.38 -15.89
CA GLY A 68 2.05 7.15 -14.66
C GLY A 68 2.36 6.26 -13.45
N LEU A 69 3.32 6.70 -12.64
CA LEU A 69 3.83 5.93 -11.49
C LEU A 69 3.22 6.36 -10.15
N GLY A 70 3.25 5.47 -9.17
CA GLY A 70 2.85 5.76 -7.79
C GLY A 70 1.38 5.51 -7.50
N TRP A 71 1.10 4.91 -6.35
CA TRP A 71 -0.25 4.56 -5.88
C TRP A 71 -0.75 5.43 -4.75
N ASP A 72 0.06 5.62 -3.71
CA ASP A 72 -0.33 6.34 -2.51
C ASP A 72 -0.05 7.82 -2.62
N PHE A 73 -0.90 8.64 -2.03
CA PHE A 73 -0.61 10.06 -1.82
C PHE A 73 -1.25 10.60 -0.55
N ALA A 74 -0.70 11.71 -0.09
CA ALA A 74 -1.41 12.66 0.75
C ALA A 74 -1.02 14.08 0.34
N GLY A 75 -1.95 15.02 0.55
CA GLY A 75 -1.80 16.38 0.05
C GLY A 75 -2.92 17.30 0.50
N THR A 76 -3.01 18.44 -0.17
CA THR A 76 -4.02 19.47 0.10
C THR A 76 -4.91 19.68 -1.13
N VAL A 77 -6.22 19.75 -0.94
CA VAL A 77 -7.16 20.08 -2.02
C VAL A 77 -6.94 21.52 -2.46
N VAL A 78 -6.61 21.72 -3.74
CA VAL A 78 -6.35 23.06 -4.34
C VAL A 78 -7.44 23.49 -5.32
N ALA A 79 -8.24 22.55 -5.81
CA ALA A 79 -9.47 22.84 -6.56
C ALA A 79 -10.48 21.71 -6.35
N ALA A 80 -11.76 22.03 -6.44
CA ALA A 80 -12.85 21.06 -6.27
C ALA A 80 -13.88 21.27 -7.37
N GLY A 81 -14.31 20.17 -7.99
CA GLY A 81 -15.42 20.20 -8.92
C GLY A 81 -16.78 20.24 -8.21
N PRO A 82 -17.88 20.33 -8.96
CA PRO A 82 -19.23 20.26 -8.41
C PRO A 82 -19.43 19.00 -7.55
N ASP A 83 -20.16 19.09 -6.44
CA ASP A 83 -20.50 17.97 -5.56
C ASP A 83 -19.32 17.17 -4.98
N ALA A 84 -18.12 17.74 -4.95
CA ALA A 84 -16.94 17.09 -4.40
C ALA A 84 -17.00 16.89 -2.87
N GLY A 85 -17.68 17.77 -2.14
CA GLY A 85 -17.80 17.65 -0.68
C GLY A 85 -16.50 17.88 0.12
N PHE A 86 -15.37 18.12 -0.55
CA PHE A 86 -14.10 18.51 0.07
C PHE A 86 -13.79 19.98 -0.24
N PRO A 87 -13.75 20.87 0.78
CA PRO A 87 -13.34 22.26 0.60
C PRO A 87 -11.88 22.38 0.15
N VAL A 88 -11.57 23.42 -0.62
CA VAL A 88 -10.18 23.84 -0.86
C VAL A 88 -9.47 24.11 0.47
N GLY A 89 -8.23 23.65 0.59
CA GLY A 89 -7.45 23.64 1.84
C GLY A 89 -7.61 22.36 2.66
N SER A 90 -8.51 21.44 2.30
CA SER A 90 -8.66 20.17 3.01
C SER A 90 -7.41 19.29 2.85
N ARG A 91 -6.93 18.75 3.96
CA ARG A 91 -5.85 17.76 4.00
C ARG A 91 -6.43 16.38 3.71
N VAL A 92 -5.96 15.71 2.67
CA VAL A 92 -6.52 14.44 2.21
C VAL A 92 -5.43 13.41 1.91
N ALA A 93 -5.78 12.14 2.02
CA ALA A 93 -4.96 11.03 1.57
C ALA A 93 -5.81 10.02 0.81
N GLY A 94 -5.18 9.27 -0.08
CA GLY A 94 -5.86 8.29 -0.92
C GLY A 94 -4.89 7.36 -1.61
N LEU A 95 -5.45 6.40 -2.34
CA LEU A 95 -4.72 5.63 -3.33
C LEU A 95 -5.38 5.74 -4.69
N VAL A 96 -4.56 5.70 -5.74
CA VAL A 96 -5.02 5.64 -7.13
C VAL A 96 -4.85 4.20 -7.61
N PRO A 97 -5.93 3.52 -8.01
CA PRO A 97 -5.87 2.11 -8.38
C PRO A 97 -5.34 1.90 -9.81
N GLY A 98 -5.01 0.65 -10.11
CA GLY A 98 -4.66 0.21 -11.46
C GLY A 98 -3.23 0.56 -11.88
N PHE A 99 -2.78 -0.05 -12.98
CA PHE A 99 -1.43 0.17 -13.51
C PHE A 99 -1.46 0.87 -14.87
N ASP A 100 -2.54 0.75 -15.62
CA ASP A 100 -2.66 1.22 -17.00
C ASP A 100 -3.32 2.61 -17.04
N ARG A 101 -2.56 3.65 -16.67
CA ARG A 101 -3.02 5.04 -16.53
C ARG A 101 -1.99 6.05 -17.01
N ASP A 102 -2.46 7.23 -17.36
CA ASP A 102 -1.63 8.33 -17.87
C ASP A 102 -0.73 8.88 -16.75
N PHE A 103 -1.31 9.22 -15.60
CA PHE A 103 -0.60 9.81 -14.47
C PHE A 103 -0.94 9.08 -13.17
N GLY A 104 0.05 8.97 -12.29
CA GLY A 104 -0.10 8.40 -10.95
C GLY A 104 0.29 9.41 -9.88
N THR A 105 0.55 8.93 -8.66
CA THR A 105 0.79 9.81 -7.50
C THR A 105 2.21 10.33 -7.36
N TYR A 106 3.16 9.84 -8.16
CA TYR A 106 4.50 10.43 -8.25
C TYR A 106 4.43 11.72 -9.07
N ALA A 107 3.72 12.71 -8.56
CA ALA A 107 3.38 13.94 -9.24
C ALA A 107 3.25 15.08 -8.24
N GLU A 108 3.39 16.32 -8.70
CA GLU A 108 3.10 17.51 -7.89
C GLU A 108 1.60 17.70 -7.64
N GLN A 109 0.75 17.29 -8.59
CA GLN A 109 -0.70 17.39 -8.48
C GLN A 109 -1.40 16.20 -9.13
N LEU A 110 -2.61 15.88 -8.68
CA LEU A 110 -3.47 14.87 -9.30
C LEU A 110 -4.95 15.20 -9.12
N VAL A 111 -5.76 14.89 -10.13
CA VAL A 111 -7.23 14.91 -10.04
C VAL A 111 -7.71 13.52 -9.64
N VAL A 112 -8.55 13.44 -8.61
CA VAL A 112 -9.00 12.18 -8.03
C VAL A 112 -10.49 12.23 -7.64
N PRO A 113 -11.21 11.09 -7.73
CA PRO A 113 -12.58 10.99 -7.22
C PRO A 113 -12.64 11.15 -5.70
N VAL A 114 -13.66 11.83 -5.21
CA VAL A 114 -13.81 12.06 -3.76
C VAL A 114 -14.16 10.79 -2.98
N SER A 115 -14.63 9.73 -3.65
CA SER A 115 -14.86 8.41 -3.04
C SER A 115 -13.57 7.70 -2.62
N ASP A 116 -12.45 8.09 -3.22
CA ASP A 116 -11.15 7.43 -3.06
C ASP A 116 -10.32 8.15 -1.99
N LEU A 117 -10.85 9.23 -1.43
CA LEU A 117 -10.20 10.13 -0.49
C LEU A 117 -10.73 9.99 0.93
N ALA A 118 -9.82 10.16 1.88
CA ALA A 118 -10.13 10.38 3.27
C ALA A 118 -9.49 11.68 3.76
N ALA A 119 -10.15 12.36 4.70
CA ALA A 119 -9.54 13.47 5.41
C ALA A 119 -8.37 12.97 6.27
N VAL A 120 -7.27 13.72 6.27
CA VAL A 120 -6.12 13.46 7.14
C VAL A 120 -6.34 14.18 8.47
N PRO A 121 -6.33 13.48 9.61
CA PRO A 121 -6.51 14.09 10.93
C PRO A 121 -5.40 15.11 11.24
N GLU A 122 -5.72 16.13 12.04
CA GLU A 122 -4.78 17.23 12.32
C GLU A 122 -3.43 16.74 12.89
N GLY A 123 -3.45 15.71 13.74
CA GLY A 123 -2.28 15.14 14.41
C GLY A 123 -1.40 14.20 13.57
N LEU A 124 -1.74 13.96 12.29
CA LEU A 124 -0.96 13.12 11.39
C LEU A 124 -0.41 13.98 10.25
N ASP A 125 0.91 14.18 10.16
CA ASP A 125 1.50 14.97 9.08
C ASP A 125 1.26 14.31 7.70
N LEU A 126 1.23 15.11 6.63
CA LEU A 126 0.90 14.61 5.29
C LEU A 126 1.92 13.59 4.75
N THR A 127 3.20 13.76 5.07
CA THR A 127 4.25 12.82 4.63
C THR A 127 4.03 11.43 5.24
N THR A 128 3.74 11.36 6.54
CA THR A 128 3.38 10.11 7.22
C THR A 128 2.04 9.58 6.72
N ALA A 129 1.04 10.44 6.51
CA ALA A 129 -0.26 10.05 5.97
C ALA A 129 -0.15 9.39 4.58
N ALA A 130 0.76 9.85 3.72
CA ALA A 130 1.02 9.24 2.42
C ALA A 130 1.52 7.79 2.50
N ALA A 131 2.06 7.35 3.64
CA ALA A 131 2.54 5.98 3.83
C ALA A 131 1.46 4.98 4.25
N VAL A 132 0.23 5.46 4.51
CA VAL A 132 -0.89 4.66 5.03
C VAL A 132 -1.70 3.92 3.94
N PRO A 133 -2.16 4.56 2.84
CA PRO A 133 -3.35 4.12 2.12
C PRO A 133 -3.32 2.66 1.62
N LEU A 134 -2.45 2.32 0.66
CA LEU A 134 -2.40 0.98 0.06
C LEU A 134 -2.17 -0.10 1.10
N ASN A 135 -1.18 0.07 1.99
CA ASN A 135 -0.78 -1.00 2.90
C ASN A 135 -1.77 -1.22 4.04
N ALA A 136 -2.36 -0.15 4.57
CA ALA A 136 -3.38 -0.27 5.62
C ALA A 136 -4.68 -0.86 5.05
N LEU A 137 -5.09 -0.44 3.85
CA LEU A 137 -6.25 -1.03 3.19
C LEU A 137 -6.00 -2.49 2.79
N ALA A 138 -4.81 -2.83 2.29
CA ALA A 138 -4.41 -4.22 2.03
C ALA A 138 -4.50 -5.07 3.28
N ALA A 139 -3.95 -4.59 4.40
CA ALA A 139 -4.01 -5.29 5.68
C ALA A 139 -5.45 -5.46 6.16
N ALA A 140 -6.27 -4.43 6.04
CA ALA A 140 -7.67 -4.50 6.45
C ALA A 140 -8.46 -5.49 5.59
N ARG A 141 -8.24 -5.51 4.27
CA ARG A 141 -8.84 -6.51 3.37
C ARG A 141 -8.34 -7.92 3.63
N LEU A 142 -7.06 -8.10 3.93
CA LEU A 142 -6.50 -9.38 4.35
C LEU A 142 -7.25 -9.92 5.56
N VAL A 143 -7.45 -9.09 6.58
CA VAL A 143 -8.14 -9.47 7.81
C VAL A 143 -9.64 -9.73 7.58
N ASP A 144 -10.29 -9.08 6.62
CA ASP A 144 -11.65 -9.45 6.18
C ASP A 144 -11.72 -10.85 5.60
N LEU A 145 -10.75 -11.19 4.75
CA LEU A 145 -10.68 -12.50 4.12
C LEU A 145 -10.35 -13.60 5.13
N LEU A 146 -9.68 -13.28 6.25
CA LEU A 146 -9.50 -14.22 7.36
C LEU A 146 -10.79 -14.47 8.15
N GLY A 147 -11.64 -13.45 8.29
CA GLY A 147 -12.79 -13.47 9.19
C GLY A 147 -12.39 -13.35 10.67
N ASP A 148 -13.32 -13.70 11.56
CA ASP A 148 -13.11 -13.61 13.00
C ASP A 148 -12.22 -14.75 13.52
N GLY A 149 -11.35 -14.42 14.48
CA GLY A 149 -10.35 -15.35 14.99
C GLY A 149 -10.92 -16.35 15.98
N GLU A 150 -11.85 -15.94 16.84
CA GLU A 150 -12.42 -16.80 17.91
C GLU A 150 -11.33 -17.47 18.79
N GLY A 151 -10.19 -16.80 18.96
CA GLY A 151 -9.05 -17.34 19.70
C GLY A 151 -8.17 -18.32 18.91
N ARG A 152 -8.44 -18.57 17.63
CA ARG A 152 -7.60 -19.39 16.73
C ARG A 152 -6.23 -18.74 16.48
N SER A 153 -5.26 -19.56 16.11
CA SER A 153 -3.89 -19.16 15.83
C SER A 153 -3.73 -18.55 14.44
N LEU A 154 -3.09 -17.37 14.36
CA LEU A 154 -2.75 -16.72 13.08
C LEU A 154 -1.25 -16.48 13.01
N LEU A 155 -0.62 -16.97 11.94
CA LEU A 155 0.72 -16.54 11.57
C LEU A 155 0.63 -15.37 10.57
N VAL A 156 1.31 -14.26 10.86
CA VAL A 156 1.47 -13.15 9.92
C VAL A 156 2.89 -13.14 9.40
N THR A 157 3.09 -13.49 8.13
CA THR A 157 4.41 -13.42 7.48
C THR A 157 4.75 -11.95 7.20
N GLY A 158 6.04 -11.60 7.23
CA GLY A 158 6.45 -10.22 7.00
C GLY A 158 5.85 -9.27 8.03
N ALA A 159 5.70 -9.69 9.29
CA ALA A 159 5.07 -8.90 10.35
C ALA A 159 5.82 -7.58 10.66
N ALA A 160 7.09 -7.50 10.26
CA ALA A 160 7.87 -6.28 10.31
C ALA A 160 7.75 -5.41 9.04
N GLY A 161 6.96 -5.80 8.05
CA GLY A 161 6.65 -5.03 6.83
C GLY A 161 5.42 -4.14 7.02
N ALA A 162 5.12 -3.29 6.03
CA ALA A 162 4.00 -2.35 6.12
C ALA A 162 2.65 -3.07 6.23
N VAL A 163 2.33 -3.98 5.32
CA VAL A 163 1.06 -4.75 5.36
C VAL A 163 1.01 -5.66 6.59
N GLY A 164 2.06 -6.45 6.84
CA GLY A 164 2.08 -7.40 7.94
C GLY A 164 1.95 -6.74 9.33
N ALA A 165 2.60 -5.60 9.55
CA ALA A 165 2.48 -4.89 10.83
C ALA A 165 1.06 -4.38 11.07
N ASN A 166 0.42 -3.83 10.03
CA ASN A 166 -0.97 -3.38 10.09
C ASN A 166 -1.92 -4.57 10.30
N ALA A 167 -1.72 -5.67 9.58
CA ALA A 167 -2.54 -6.88 9.68
C ALA A 167 -2.43 -7.53 11.06
N ALA A 168 -1.25 -7.54 11.67
CA ALA A 168 -1.05 -8.07 13.01
C ALA A 168 -1.87 -7.32 14.07
N VAL A 169 -1.95 -5.99 13.97
CA VAL A 169 -2.78 -5.17 14.87
C VAL A 169 -4.27 -5.46 14.61
N LEU A 170 -4.71 -5.31 13.35
CA LEU A 170 -6.12 -5.44 12.98
C LEU A 170 -6.68 -6.86 13.24
N ALA A 171 -5.88 -7.91 13.02
CA ALA A 171 -6.32 -9.28 13.27
C ALA A 171 -6.51 -9.56 14.78
N ARG A 172 -5.68 -8.98 15.64
CA ARG A 172 -5.88 -9.10 17.10
C ARG A 172 -7.18 -8.46 17.55
N GLU A 173 -7.56 -7.33 16.96
CA GLU A 173 -8.85 -6.67 17.22
C GLU A 173 -10.03 -7.56 16.81
N ARG A 174 -9.83 -8.53 15.90
CA ARG A 174 -10.80 -9.57 15.51
C ARG A 174 -10.68 -10.89 16.29
N GLY A 175 -9.94 -10.89 17.40
CA GLY A 175 -9.83 -12.05 18.28
C GLY A 175 -8.87 -13.14 17.82
N TRP A 176 -7.99 -12.88 16.85
CA TRP A 176 -6.93 -13.82 16.47
C TRP A 176 -5.78 -13.83 17.51
N ARG A 177 -5.24 -15.03 17.77
CA ARG A 177 -3.96 -15.20 18.49
C ARG A 177 -2.81 -15.06 17.50
N VAL A 178 -2.37 -13.82 17.31
CA VAL A 178 -1.36 -13.46 16.31
C VAL A 178 0.06 -13.78 16.75
N THR A 179 0.79 -14.50 15.90
CA THR A 179 2.26 -14.59 15.91
C THR A 179 2.80 -13.97 14.64
N GLY A 180 3.69 -12.99 14.77
CA GLY A 180 4.38 -12.38 13.65
C GLY A 180 5.66 -13.14 13.31
N LEU A 181 5.78 -13.58 12.05
CA LEU A 181 6.99 -14.11 11.47
C LEU A 181 7.80 -12.95 10.84
N ALA A 182 8.99 -12.71 11.36
CA ALA A 182 9.92 -11.69 10.88
C ALA A 182 11.37 -12.07 11.23
N ARG A 183 12.34 -11.27 10.79
CA ARG A 183 13.75 -11.53 11.14
C ARG A 183 13.97 -11.31 12.64
N ALA A 184 14.96 -12.00 13.22
CA ALA A 184 15.31 -11.86 14.65
C ALA A 184 15.51 -10.39 15.09
N ALA A 185 16.12 -9.56 14.23
CA ALA A 185 16.32 -8.14 14.48
C ALA A 185 15.01 -7.34 14.67
N ASP A 186 13.86 -7.87 14.24
CA ASP A 186 12.56 -7.22 14.31
C ASP A 186 11.72 -7.66 15.52
N GLU A 187 12.23 -8.55 16.37
CA GLU A 187 11.47 -9.11 17.50
C GLU A 187 10.83 -8.02 18.37
N LYS A 188 11.63 -7.03 18.78
CA LYS A 188 11.15 -5.93 19.63
C LYS A 188 10.01 -5.16 18.95
N PHE A 189 10.11 -4.93 17.65
CA PHE A 189 9.06 -4.23 16.89
C PHE A 189 7.79 -5.07 16.83
N VAL A 190 7.88 -6.34 16.43
CA VAL A 190 6.72 -7.24 16.31
C VAL A 190 6.00 -7.41 17.66
N ARG A 191 6.74 -7.62 18.75
CA ARG A 191 6.16 -7.69 20.09
C ARG A 191 5.50 -6.39 20.51
N GLY A 192 6.05 -5.24 20.10
CA GLY A 192 5.45 -3.93 20.31
C GLY A 192 4.07 -3.76 19.67
N LEU A 193 3.73 -4.54 18.64
CA LEU A 193 2.39 -4.58 18.04
C LEU A 193 1.36 -5.36 18.89
N GLY A 194 1.81 -5.97 20.00
CA GLY A 194 1.02 -6.87 20.84
C GLY A 194 0.91 -8.30 20.29
N ALA A 195 1.67 -8.64 19.25
CA ALA A 195 1.76 -9.99 18.69
C ALA A 195 2.84 -10.83 19.40
N ALA A 196 2.68 -12.15 19.40
CA ALA A 196 3.81 -13.04 19.63
C ALA A 196 4.82 -12.93 18.46
N PHE A 197 6.06 -13.39 18.67
CA PHE A 197 7.11 -13.31 17.66
C PHE A 197 7.71 -14.70 17.41
N THR A 198 8.03 -14.97 16.15
CA THR A 198 8.95 -16.05 15.78
C THR A 198 9.84 -15.63 14.61
N ALA A 199 11.08 -16.16 14.59
CA ALA A 199 11.99 -16.01 13.45
C ALA A 199 11.83 -17.13 12.42
N GLU A 200 11.31 -18.28 12.85
CA GLU A 200 11.07 -19.46 12.04
C GLU A 200 9.72 -20.05 12.42
N ALA A 201 8.91 -20.42 11.42
CA ALA A 201 7.60 -21.00 11.65
C ALA A 201 7.60 -22.48 11.28
N THR A 202 6.97 -23.30 12.11
CA THR A 202 6.64 -24.69 11.80
C THR A 202 5.18 -24.79 11.37
N PRO A 203 4.79 -25.83 10.59
CA PRO A 203 3.40 -26.07 10.24
C PRO A 203 2.46 -26.26 11.43
N GLY A 204 1.18 -25.94 11.23
CA GLY A 204 0.11 -26.20 12.20
C GLY A 204 -0.81 -25.01 12.51
N TRP A 205 -0.69 -23.90 11.79
CA TRP A 205 -1.47 -22.68 12.04
C TRP A 205 -2.90 -22.80 11.52
N ASP A 206 -3.89 -22.32 12.29
CA ASP A 206 -5.28 -22.27 11.82
C ASP A 206 -5.43 -21.38 10.58
N ALA A 207 -4.64 -20.31 10.52
CA ALA A 207 -4.53 -19.47 9.34
C ALA A 207 -3.13 -18.85 9.17
N VAL A 208 -2.81 -18.52 7.92
CA VAL A 208 -1.62 -17.76 7.54
C VAL A 208 -2.05 -16.52 6.75
N ALA A 209 -1.61 -15.35 7.23
CA ALA A 209 -1.66 -14.07 6.53
C ALA A 209 -0.31 -13.84 5.86
N ASP A 210 -0.23 -14.09 4.55
CA ASP A 210 1.01 -14.01 3.81
C ASP A 210 1.28 -12.62 3.24
N ALA A 211 1.87 -11.74 4.05
CA ALA A 211 2.29 -10.40 3.65
C ALA A 211 3.77 -10.32 3.20
N ALA A 212 4.53 -11.41 3.32
CA ALA A 212 5.89 -11.57 2.79
C ALA A 212 5.96 -12.30 1.45
N THR A 213 4.80 -12.63 0.86
CA THR A 213 4.68 -13.30 -0.44
C THR A 213 5.44 -14.62 -0.51
N LEU A 214 5.37 -15.42 0.56
CA LEU A 214 5.94 -16.77 0.62
C LEU A 214 5.18 -17.78 -0.27
N GLN A 215 3.89 -17.53 -0.55
CA GLN A 215 3.05 -18.35 -1.43
C GLN A 215 3.10 -19.85 -1.07
N ASP A 216 3.70 -20.69 -1.92
CA ASP A 216 3.81 -22.14 -1.73
C ASP A 216 4.55 -22.50 -0.43
N GLU A 217 5.55 -21.72 -0.01
CA GLU A 217 6.21 -21.93 1.28
C GLU A 217 5.30 -21.54 2.46
N GLY A 218 4.42 -20.56 2.24
CA GLY A 218 3.48 -20.07 3.24
C GLY A 218 2.30 -21.02 3.46
N ILE A 219 1.75 -21.64 2.41
CA ILE A 219 0.60 -22.56 2.55
C ILE A 219 0.96 -23.83 3.31
N VAL A 220 2.20 -24.30 3.20
CA VAL A 220 2.73 -25.44 3.97
C VAL A 220 2.61 -25.22 5.48
N LEU A 221 2.62 -23.96 5.94
CA LEU A 221 2.51 -23.64 7.35
C LEU A 221 1.08 -23.78 7.90
N VAL A 222 0.07 -23.77 7.02
CA VAL A 222 -1.34 -23.89 7.38
C VAL A 222 -1.68 -25.34 7.71
N ARG A 223 -2.44 -25.57 8.78
CA ARG A 223 -2.99 -26.90 9.09
C ARG A 223 -4.04 -27.33 8.07
N ASP A 224 -4.33 -28.62 8.02
CA ASP A 224 -5.41 -29.15 7.19
C ASP A 224 -6.77 -28.50 7.56
N GLY A 225 -7.53 -28.11 6.53
CA GLY A 225 -8.79 -27.38 6.70
C GLY A 225 -8.64 -25.92 7.14
N GLY A 226 -7.41 -25.37 7.17
CA GLY A 226 -7.15 -23.99 7.58
C GLY A 226 -7.38 -22.95 6.47
N VAL A 227 -6.91 -21.73 6.70
CA VAL A 227 -7.08 -20.61 5.75
C VAL A 227 -5.72 -19.98 5.40
N PHE A 228 -5.47 -19.79 4.11
CA PHE A 228 -4.36 -18.99 3.61
C PHE A 228 -4.90 -17.70 2.96
N VAL A 229 -4.33 -16.55 3.32
CA VAL A 229 -4.65 -15.28 2.65
C VAL A 229 -3.36 -14.60 2.19
N GLY A 230 -3.15 -14.52 0.88
CA GLY A 230 -1.96 -13.90 0.28
C GLY A 230 -2.22 -12.49 -0.25
N VAL A 231 -1.17 -11.67 -0.32
CA VAL A 231 -1.26 -10.28 -0.83
C VAL A 231 -0.96 -10.11 -2.33
N LEU A 232 -0.55 -11.17 -3.03
CA LEU A 232 -0.34 -11.12 -4.48
C LEU A 232 -1.64 -11.46 -5.21
N PRO A 233 -2.23 -10.50 -5.96
CA PRO A 233 -3.45 -10.76 -6.72
C PRO A 233 -3.22 -11.86 -7.75
N ASN A 234 -4.19 -12.77 -7.91
CA ASN A 234 -4.20 -13.87 -8.89
C ASN A 234 -3.00 -14.84 -8.82
N ALA A 235 -2.23 -14.83 -7.73
CA ALA A 235 -1.05 -15.66 -7.56
C ALA A 235 -1.14 -16.54 -6.30
N GLY A 236 -2.36 -16.88 -5.85
CA GLY A 236 -2.54 -17.76 -4.71
C GLY A 236 -2.02 -19.17 -4.99
N PRO A 237 -1.42 -19.85 -4.00
CA PRO A 237 -1.00 -21.24 -4.13
C PRO A 237 -2.19 -22.15 -4.42
N ALA A 238 -1.92 -23.35 -4.94
CA ALA A 238 -2.96 -24.33 -5.21
C ALA A 238 -3.67 -24.74 -3.91
N GLU A 239 -5.00 -24.89 -3.97
CA GLU A 239 -5.75 -25.42 -2.83
C GLU A 239 -5.43 -26.90 -2.64
N GLU A 240 -4.91 -27.24 -1.47
CA GLU A 240 -4.58 -28.59 -1.05
C GLU A 240 -4.94 -28.81 0.42
N ARG A 241 -5.02 -30.07 0.87
CA ARG A 241 -5.27 -30.42 2.29
C ARG A 241 -6.54 -29.78 2.90
N GLY A 242 -7.52 -29.45 2.05
CA GLY A 242 -8.75 -28.75 2.44
C GLY A 242 -8.54 -27.29 2.87
N ILE A 243 -7.38 -26.69 2.58
CA ILE A 243 -7.07 -25.31 2.89
C ILE A 243 -7.83 -24.39 1.94
N THR A 244 -8.53 -23.41 2.51
CA THR A 244 -9.15 -22.33 1.73
C THR A 244 -8.10 -21.28 1.38
N VAL A 245 -7.90 -21.01 0.10
CA VAL A 245 -6.96 -19.99 -0.37
C VAL A 245 -7.73 -18.75 -0.81
N ARG A 246 -7.34 -17.59 -0.28
CA ARG A 246 -7.87 -16.28 -0.67
C ARG A 246 -6.72 -15.34 -1.00
N VAL A 247 -6.99 -14.39 -1.88
CA VAL A 247 -6.00 -13.36 -2.25
C VAL A 247 -6.60 -11.98 -2.09
N VAL A 248 -5.77 -11.03 -1.65
CA VAL A 248 -6.16 -9.64 -1.49
C VAL A 248 -6.27 -8.98 -2.86
N ASP A 249 -7.42 -8.35 -3.11
CA ASP A 249 -7.61 -7.34 -4.15
C ASP A 249 -7.91 -6.00 -3.46
N VAL A 250 -6.97 -5.06 -3.53
CA VAL A 250 -7.12 -3.75 -2.87
C VAL A 250 -7.87 -2.80 -3.78
N ARG A 251 -8.88 -2.14 -3.22
CA ARG A 251 -9.65 -1.09 -3.88
C ARG A 251 -9.54 0.21 -3.10
N PRO A 252 -9.63 1.38 -3.76
CA PRO A 252 -9.84 2.64 -3.06
C PRO A 252 -11.14 2.59 -2.26
N ASP A 253 -11.06 3.06 -1.02
CA ASP A 253 -12.19 3.12 -0.10
C ASP A 253 -11.92 4.24 0.91
N GLY A 254 -12.34 5.46 0.56
CA GLY A 254 -12.12 6.65 1.38
C GLY A 254 -12.75 6.54 2.77
N ALA A 255 -13.93 5.91 2.87
CA ALA A 255 -14.63 5.73 4.15
C ALA A 255 -13.83 4.82 5.08
N ARG A 256 -13.31 3.70 4.57
CA ARG A 256 -12.45 2.80 5.35
C ARG A 256 -11.09 3.42 5.67
N LEU A 257 -10.52 4.15 4.71
CA LEU A 257 -9.24 4.82 4.89
C LEU A 257 -9.29 5.86 6.02
N ALA A 258 -10.41 6.58 6.19
CA ALA A 258 -10.57 7.54 7.27
C ALA A 258 -10.33 6.90 8.65
N GLY A 259 -10.93 5.73 8.91
CA GLY A 259 -10.72 5.00 10.17
C GLY A 259 -9.27 4.52 10.36
N LEU A 260 -8.59 4.17 9.26
CA LEU A 260 -7.18 3.74 9.29
C LEU A 260 -6.23 4.93 9.54
N LEU A 261 -6.51 6.10 8.98
CA LEU A 261 -5.77 7.33 9.26
C LEU A 261 -5.93 7.78 10.71
N GLU A 262 -7.13 7.66 11.28
CA GLU A 262 -7.36 7.91 12.72
C GLU A 262 -6.60 6.92 13.62
N ALA A 263 -6.57 5.65 13.21
CA ALA A 263 -5.78 4.63 13.90
C ALA A 263 -4.27 4.92 13.83
N ALA A 264 -3.78 5.44 12.70
CA ALA A 264 -2.41 5.89 12.54
C ALA A 264 -2.11 7.13 13.39
N ALA A 265 -2.98 8.15 13.37
CA ALA A 265 -2.83 9.39 14.13
C ALA A 265 -2.78 9.14 15.65
N SER A 266 -3.56 8.18 16.13
CA SER A 266 -3.55 7.75 17.55
C SER A 266 -2.40 6.79 17.91
N GLY A 267 -1.55 6.41 16.96
CA GLY A 267 -0.45 5.47 17.16
C GLY A 267 -0.88 4.01 17.35
N ARG A 268 -2.17 3.69 17.23
CA ARG A 268 -2.67 2.31 17.28
C ARG A 268 -2.20 1.49 16.09
N LEU A 269 -2.21 2.12 14.91
CA LEU A 269 -1.76 1.48 13.67
C LEU A 269 -0.33 1.97 13.34
N PRO A 270 0.65 1.06 13.18
CA PRO A 270 2.04 1.45 12.99
C PRO A 270 2.25 2.02 11.58
N VAL A 271 2.81 3.23 11.51
CA VAL A 271 3.29 3.84 10.28
C VAL A 271 4.75 4.19 10.46
N ARG A 272 5.61 3.70 9.55
CA ARG A 272 7.05 4.00 9.59
C ARG A 272 7.46 4.58 8.25
N VAL A 273 7.89 5.82 8.26
CA VAL A 273 8.60 6.44 7.14
C VAL A 273 10.07 6.16 7.33
N HIS A 274 10.70 5.53 6.33
CA HIS A 274 12.13 5.26 6.33
C HIS A 274 12.92 6.52 5.99
N ALA A 275 12.52 7.19 4.90
CA ALA A 275 13.11 8.44 4.45
C ALA A 275 12.11 9.19 3.57
N VAL A 276 12.27 10.52 3.56
CA VAL A 276 11.58 11.44 2.65
C VAL A 276 12.61 11.89 1.63
N VAL A 277 12.28 11.77 0.34
CA VAL A 277 13.24 11.99 -0.75
C VAL A 277 12.58 12.82 -1.85
N PRO A 278 13.26 13.80 -2.47
CA PRO A 278 12.70 14.54 -3.59
C PRO A 278 12.27 13.62 -4.76
N LEU A 279 11.20 13.99 -5.46
CA LEU A 279 10.68 13.26 -6.63
C LEU A 279 11.75 13.03 -7.71
N ASP A 280 12.68 13.97 -7.89
CA ASP A 280 13.80 13.87 -8.84
C ASP A 280 14.75 12.70 -8.56
N LYS A 281 14.63 12.05 -7.40
CA LYS A 281 15.42 10.88 -6.97
C LYS A 281 14.63 9.58 -7.01
N VAL A 282 13.46 9.56 -7.64
CA VAL A 282 12.59 8.37 -7.74
C VAL A 282 13.32 7.13 -8.24
N ALA A 283 14.22 7.26 -9.23
CA ALA A 283 15.02 6.14 -9.74
C ALA A 283 15.97 5.57 -8.68
N ASP A 284 16.62 6.44 -7.89
CA ASP A 284 17.50 6.02 -6.78
C ASP A 284 16.71 5.27 -5.72
N VAL A 285 15.52 5.78 -5.36
CA VAL A 285 14.64 5.14 -4.38
C VAL A 285 14.17 3.77 -4.87
N HIS A 286 13.75 3.65 -6.14
CA HIS A 286 13.39 2.36 -6.73
C HIS A 286 14.54 1.35 -6.67
N ARG A 287 15.78 1.77 -6.97
CA ARG A 287 16.97 0.90 -6.85
C ARG A 287 17.18 0.43 -5.42
N THR A 288 17.05 1.31 -4.43
CA THR A 288 17.21 0.93 -3.02
C THR A 288 16.09 0.03 -2.51
N VAL A 289 14.83 0.32 -2.85
CA VAL A 289 13.69 -0.52 -2.45
C VAL A 289 13.80 -1.93 -3.04
N ALA A 290 14.30 -2.06 -4.28
CA ALA A 290 14.48 -3.34 -4.94
C ALA A 290 15.52 -4.25 -4.24
N GLN A 291 16.50 -3.68 -3.54
CA GLN A 291 17.46 -4.44 -2.74
C GLN A 291 16.84 -5.04 -1.46
N GLY A 292 15.68 -4.55 -1.05
CA GLY A 292 14.99 -4.98 0.16
C GLY A 292 15.70 -4.56 1.44
N GLY A 293 15.32 -5.17 2.57
CA GLY A 293 15.95 -4.94 3.87
C GLY A 293 15.58 -3.63 4.58
N VAL A 294 14.91 -2.70 3.90
CA VAL A 294 14.44 -1.42 4.44
C VAL A 294 13.32 -1.63 5.46
N ARG A 295 13.28 -0.81 6.52
CA ARG A 295 12.16 -0.74 7.47
C ARG A 295 11.40 0.55 7.30
N GLY A 296 10.09 0.42 7.07
CA GLY A 296 9.23 1.55 6.73
C GLY A 296 9.22 1.82 5.23
N LYS A 297 8.56 2.91 4.84
CA LYS A 297 8.37 3.30 3.44
C LYS A 297 9.24 4.50 3.09
N TYR A 298 9.72 4.54 1.86
CA TYR A 298 10.17 5.79 1.26
C TYR A 298 8.94 6.60 0.86
N VAL A 299 9.00 7.91 1.11
CA VAL A 299 8.00 8.87 0.65
C VAL A 299 8.69 9.85 -0.27
N LEU A 300 8.23 9.90 -1.52
CA LEU A 300 8.65 10.89 -2.50
C LEU A 300 7.94 12.20 -2.20
N GLN A 301 8.70 13.29 -2.16
CA GLN A 301 8.18 14.64 -2.01
C GLN A 301 8.34 15.37 -3.36
N PRO A 302 7.23 15.78 -4.00
CA PRO A 302 7.27 16.53 -5.26
C PRO A 302 8.04 17.85 -5.19
#